data_AF-A0A3M0P098-F1
#
_entry.id   AF-A0A3M0P098-F1
#
_cell.length_a   1.000
_cell.length_b   1.000
_cell.length_c   1.000
_cell.angle_alpha   90.00
_cell.angle_beta   90.00
_cell.angle_gamma   90.00
#
_symmetry.space_group_name_H-M   'P 1'
#
loop_
_entity.id
_entity.type
_entity.pdbx_description
1 polymer ?
#
loop_
_entity_poly.entity_id
_entity_poly.type
_entity_poly.pdbx_seq_one_letter_code
_entity_poly.pdbx_strand_id
1 'polypeptide(L)' 'MRSFFNGIVFQKIIGIVLIVLAVFEIISSYKYAKKILQNGTNNGFSLFAIIFAFIFGIILLVGGFICVFYHF' A
#
# COMPACT_ATOMS: atom_id res chain seq x y z
N MET A 1 11.46 -25.00 -3.66
CA MET A 1 10.69 -23.73 -3.53
C MET A 1 11.07 -22.92 -2.29
N ARG A 2 11.02 -23.46 -1.05
CA ARG A 2 11.36 -22.71 0.18
C ARG A 2 12.68 -21.93 0.15
N SER A 3 13.74 -22.51 -0.43
CA SER A 3 15.05 -21.84 -0.58
C SER A 3 15.01 -20.59 -1.48
N PHE A 4 14.17 -20.59 -2.53
CA PHE A 4 14.06 -19.46 -3.46
C PHE A 4 13.25 -18.30 -2.85
N PHE A 5 12.15 -18.62 -2.15
CA PHE A 5 11.30 -17.64 -1.45
C PHE A 5 11.98 -17.00 -0.23
N ASN A 6 12.95 -17.69 0.40
CA ASN A 6 13.80 -17.13 1.46
C ASN A 6 15.10 -16.50 0.94
N GLY A 7 15.29 -16.40 -0.37
CA GLY A 7 16.45 -15.73 -0.92
C GLY A 7 16.40 -14.23 -0.63
N ILE A 8 17.49 -13.66 -0.12
CA ILE A 8 17.67 -12.22 0.15
C ILE A 8 17.25 -11.38 -1.07
N VAL A 9 17.55 -11.84 -2.28
CA VAL A 9 17.19 -11.16 -3.54
C VAL A 9 15.67 -11.16 -3.76
N PHE A 10 15.01 -12.28 -3.50
CA PHE A 10 13.56 -12.41 -3.68
C PHE A 10 12.79 -11.52 -2.69
N GLN A 11 13.20 -11.50 -1.42
CA GLN A 11 12.63 -10.60 -0.41
C GLN A 11 12.76 -9.13 -0.81
N LYS A 12 13.90 -8.70 -1.36
CA LYS A 12 14.10 -7.33 -1.86
C LYS A 12 13.17 -6.99 -3.02
N ILE A 13 13.01 -7.89 -3.99
CA ILE A 13 12.12 -7.67 -5.14
C ILE A 13 10.68 -7.52 -4.65
N ILE A 14 10.21 -8.40 -3.77
CA ILE A 14 8.88 -8.26 -3.16
C ILE A 14 8.76 -6.94 -2.40
N GLY A 15 9.76 -6.59 -1.60
CA GLY A 15 9.74 -5.35 -0.83
C GLY A 15 9.60 -4.10 -1.71
N ILE A 16 10.31 -4.05 -2.85
CA ILE A 16 10.17 -2.96 -3.82
C ILE A 16 8.75 -2.93 -4.41
N VAL A 17 8.18 -4.08 -4.79
CA VAL A 17 6.81 -4.17 -5.31
C VAL A 17 5.80 -3.68 -4.27
N LEU A 18 5.96 -4.06 -3.01
CA LEU A 18 5.11 -3.60 -1.91
C LEU A 18 5.17 -2.08 -1.73
N ILE A 19 6.36 -1.47 -1.81
CA ILE A 19 6.51 -0.01 -1.74
C ILE A 19 5.81 0.68 -2.91
N VAL A 20 5.94 0.15 -4.13
CA VAL A 20 5.27 0.74 -5.31
C VAL A 20 3.75 0.67 -5.16
N LEU A 21 3.22 -0.48 -4.72
CA LEU A 21 1.79 -0.65 -4.45
C LEU A 21 1.30 0.28 -3.33
N ALA A 22 2.09 0.43 -2.27
CA ALA A 22 1.78 1.34 -1.17
C ALA A 22 1.64 2.79 -1.64
N VAL A 23 2.59 3.28 -2.45
CA VAL A 23 2.53 4.63 -3.02
C VAL A 23 1.29 4.79 -3.90
N PHE A 24 0.96 3.77 -4.71
CA PHE A 24 -0.23 3.80 -5.55
C PHE A 24 -1.53 3.88 -4.73
N GLU A 25 -1.68 3.07 -3.69
CA GLU A 25 -2.82 3.09 -2.75
C GLU A 25 -2.99 4.46 -2.08
N ILE A 26 -1.89 5.05 -1.59
CA ILE A 26 -1.90 6.36 -0.93
C ILE A 26 -2.31 7.47 -1.92
N ILE A 27 -1.77 7.46 -3.14
CA ILE A 27 -2.13 8.45 -4.17
C ILE A 27 -3.60 8.27 -4.60
N SER A 28 -4.05 7.02 -4.75
CA SER A 28 -5.42 6.70 -5.15
C SER A 28 -6.43 7.16 -4.10
N SER A 29 -6.18 6.85 -2.83
CA SER A 29 -7.03 7.27 -1.71
C SER A 29 -7.08 8.80 -1.60
N TYR A 30 -5.97 9.51 -1.79
CA TYR A 30 -5.94 10.97 -1.85
C TYR A 30 -6.76 11.54 -3.01
N LYS A 31 -6.59 11.02 -4.23
CA LYS A 31 -7.36 11.44 -5.41
C LYS A 31 -8.86 11.23 -5.21
N TYR A 32 -9.24 10.10 -4.63
CA TYR A 32 -10.63 9.77 -4.37
C TYR A 32 -11.24 10.65 -3.27
N ALA A 33 -10.49 10.90 -2.19
CA ALA A 33 -10.87 11.87 -1.14
C ALA A 33 -11.10 13.28 -1.71
N LYS A 34 -10.17 13.76 -2.55
CA LYS A 34 -10.31 15.05 -3.22
C LYS A 34 -11.56 15.11 -4.12
N LYS A 35 -11.84 14.03 -4.86
CA LYS A 35 -13.03 13.95 -5.73
C LYS A 35 -14.33 14.05 -4.93
N ILE A 36 -14.38 13.40 -3.76
CA ILE A 36 -15.52 13.44 -2.85
C ILE A 36 -15.68 14.83 -2.22
N LEU A 37 -14.58 15.48 -1.83
CA LEU A 37 -14.63 16.83 -1.28
C LEU A 37 -15.15 17.85 -2.31
N GLN A 38 -14.83 17.66 -3.59
CA GLN A 38 -15.23 18.58 -4.67
C GLN A 38 -16.65 18.34 -5.19
N ASN A 39 -17.09 17.08 -5.31
CA ASN A 39 -18.35 16.74 -5.99
C ASN A 39 -19.40 16.13 -5.05
N GLY A 40 -19.08 15.94 -3.78
CA GLY A 40 -19.87 15.11 -2.88
C GLY A 40 -19.77 13.61 -3.21
N THR A 41 -20.42 12.79 -2.39
CA THR A 41 -20.57 11.35 -2.59
C THR A 41 -21.96 10.93 -2.14
N ASN A 42 -22.60 10.05 -2.90
CA ASN A 42 -23.90 9.48 -2.53
C ASN A 42 -23.74 8.17 -1.77
N ASN A 43 -22.49 7.78 -1.44
CA ASN A 43 -22.17 6.50 -0.87
C ASN A 43 -21.53 6.67 0.51
N GLY A 44 -22.27 6.38 1.59
CA GLY A 44 -21.77 6.55 2.96
C GLY A 44 -20.54 5.69 3.28
N PHE A 45 -20.34 4.59 2.57
CA PHE A 45 -19.17 3.72 2.71
C PHE A 45 -17.89 4.29 2.08
N SER A 46 -17.97 5.34 1.26
CA SER A 46 -16.80 5.85 0.54
C SER A 46 -15.75 6.46 1.48
N LEU A 47 -16.17 7.03 2.60
CA LEU A 47 -15.25 7.58 3.60
C LEU A 47 -14.44 6.46 4.28
N PHE A 48 -15.10 5.38 4.67
CA PHE A 48 -14.45 4.20 5.25
C PHE A 48 -13.49 3.54 4.26
N ALA A 49 -13.87 3.45 2.99
CA ALA A 49 -13.01 2.91 1.94
C ALA A 49 -11.72 3.75 1.75
N ILE A 50 -11.82 5.08 1.81
CA ILE A 50 -10.64 5.97 1.75
C ILE A 50 -9.71 5.72 2.92
N ILE A 51 -10.26 5.70 4.14
CA ILE A 51 -9.47 5.52 5.37
C ILE A 51 -8.80 4.15 5.35
N PHE A 52 -9.52 3.10 4.94
CA PHE A 52 -8.98 1.77 4.79
C PHE A 52 -7.84 1.72 3.77
N ALA A 53 -8.04 2.26 2.56
CA ALA A 53 -7.01 2.29 1.52
C ALA A 53 -5.76 3.05 1.97
N PHE A 54 -5.94 4.17 2.69
CA PHE A 54 -4.81 4.93 3.24
C PHE A 54 -4.03 4.14 4.29
N ILE A 55 -4.72 3.53 5.26
CA ILE A 55 -4.09 2.70 6.30
C ILE A 55 -3.41 1.48 5.67
N PHE A 56 -4.07 0.82 4.73
CA PHE A 56 -3.53 -0.34 4.02
C PHE A 56 -2.27 0.03 3.23
N GLY A 57 -2.28 1.19 2.55
CA GLY A 57 -1.09 1.74 1.90
C GLY A 57 0.07 1.96 2.88
N ILE A 58 -0.18 2.48 4.08
CA ILE A 58 0.85 2.64 5.12
C ILE A 58 1.41 1.27 5.55
N ILE A 59 0.56 0.28 5.78
CA ILE A 59 0.99 -1.08 6.17
C ILE A 59 1.88 -1.70 5.08
N LEU A 60 1.47 -1.58 3.81
CA LEU A 60 2.27 -2.04 2.67
C LEU A 60 3.62 -1.31 2.59
N LEU A 61 3.65 -0.01 2.88
CA LEU A 61 4.88 0.77 2.86
C LEU A 61 5.84 0.28 3.94
N VAL A 62 5.37 0.12 5.18
CA VAL A 62 6.17 -0.38 6.30
C VAL A 62 6.64 -1.81 6.03
N GLY A 63 5.75 -2.70 5.58
CA GLY A 63 6.10 -4.08 5.24
C GLY A 63 7.12 -4.17 4.10
N GLY A 64 6.99 -3.31 3.09
CA GLY A 64 7.94 -3.20 1.99
C GLY A 64 9.31 -2.70 2.47
N PHE A 65 9.35 -1.68 3.33
CA PHE A 65 10.58 -1.21 3.97
C PHE A 65 11.26 -2.31 4.80
N ILE A 66 10.50 -3.05 5.60
CA ILE A 66 11.06 -4.17 6.37
C ILE A 66 11.64 -5.23 5.42
N CYS A 67 10.94 -5.61 4.34
CA CYS A 67 11.47 -6.59 3.38
C CYS A 67 12.75 -6.13 2.66
N VAL A 68 12.92 -4.82 2.43
CA VAL A 68 14.10 -4.27 1.75
C VAL A 68 15.30 -4.12 2.70
N PHE A 69 15.05 -3.69 3.94
CA PHE A 69 16.10 -3.24 4.86
C PHE A 69 16.34 -4.18 6.05
N TYR A 70 15.32 -4.91 6.51
CA TYR A 70 15.40 -5.86 7.62
C TYR A 70 15.26 -7.28 7.09
N HIS A 71 16.41 -7.91 6.82
CA HIS A 71 16.48 -9.31 6.44
C HIS A 71 16.25 -10.22 7.66
N PHE A 72 15.25 -11.11 7.56
CA PHE A 72 15.03 -12.24 8.46
C PHE A 72 15.46 -13.55 7.79
#